data_AF-A0A0M8PE15-F1
#
_entry.id   AF-A0A0M8PE15-F1
#
_cell.length_a   1.000
_cell.length_b   1.000
_cell.length_c   1.000
_cell.angle_alpha   90.00
_cell.angle_beta   90.00
_cell.angle_gamma   90.00
#
_symmetry.space_group_name_H-M   'P 1'
#
loop_
_entity.id
_entity.type
_entity.pdbx_description
1 polymer ?
#
loop_
_entity_poly.entity_id
_entity_poly.type
_entity_poly.pdbx_seq_one_letter_code
_entity_poly.pdbx_strand_id
1 'polypeptide(L)' 'MPKPYPKEFRDDVVRVARNREPGQHLRQIAADFGISESCLTNWLRKADVEDG' A
#
# COMPACT_ATOMS: atom_id res chain seq x y z
N MET A 1 -5.38 -21.34 -3.23
CA MET A 1 -4.54 -20.13 -3.15
C MET A 1 -5.47 -18.95 -2.88
N PRO A 2 -5.26 -18.15 -1.82
CA PRO A 2 -6.02 -16.92 -1.66
C PRO A 2 -5.83 -16.07 -2.91
N LYS A 3 -6.92 -15.49 -3.43
CA LYS A 3 -6.85 -14.65 -4.62
C LYS A 3 -5.97 -13.44 -4.28
N PRO A 4 -4.91 -13.15 -5.06
CA PRO A 4 -4.11 -11.96 -4.82
C PRO A 4 -4.99 -10.72 -5.02
N TYR A 5 -4.69 -9.66 -4.26
CA TYR A 5 -5.35 -8.38 -4.47
C TYR A 5 -5.14 -7.91 -5.92
N PRO A 6 -6.20 -7.37 -6.58
CA PRO A 6 -6.09 -6.80 -7.91
C PRO A 6 -4.93 -5.79 -8.00
N LYS A 7 -4.27 -5.67 -9.16
CA LYS A 7 -3.20 -4.68 -9.33
C LYS A 7 -3.73 -3.26 -9.07
N GLU A 8 -4.88 -2.93 -9.63
CA GLU A 8 -5.51 -1.61 -9.47
C GLU A 8 -5.74 -1.25 -8.01
N PHE A 9 -6.22 -2.21 -7.19
CA PHE A 9 -6.37 -2.01 -5.75
C PHE A 9 -5.03 -1.69 -5.09
N ARG A 10 -3.99 -2.50 -5.37
CA ARG A 10 -2.65 -2.28 -4.81
C ARG A 10 -2.07 -0.92 -5.21
N ASP A 11 -2.26 -0.53 -6.46
CA ASP A 11 -1.82 0.75 -7.02
C ASP A 11 -2.51 1.92 -6.31
N ASP A 12 -3.82 1.83 -6.09
CA ASP A 12 -4.58 2.85 -5.38
C ASP A 12 -4.13 3.00 -3.92
N VAL A 13 -3.96 1.88 -3.20
CA VAL A 13 -3.45 1.92 -1.82
C VAL A 13 -2.02 2.49 -1.78
N VAL A 14 -1.15 2.09 -2.71
CA VAL A 14 0.22 2.64 -2.81
C VAL A 14 0.19 4.14 -3.09
N ARG A 15 -0.70 4.59 -3.97
CA ARG A 15 -0.89 6.02 -4.30
C ARG A 15 -1.34 6.80 -3.07
N VAL A 16 -2.31 6.31 -2.30
CA VAL A 16 -2.75 6.95 -1.05
C VAL A 16 -1.63 6.96 -0.03
N ALA A 17 -0.91 5.85 0.13
CA ALA A 17 0.21 5.76 1.08
C ALA A 17 1.40 6.66 0.70
N ARG A 18 1.68 6.87 -0.59
CA ARG A 18 2.71 7.81 -1.08
C ARG A 18 2.29 9.27 -0.89
N ASN A 19 1.02 9.59 -1.12
CA ASN A 19 0.46 10.94 -0.97
C ASN A 19 -0.12 11.22 0.42
N ARG A 20 0.22 10.40 1.42
CA ARG A 20 -0.31 10.54 2.77
C ARG A 20 0.08 11.87 3.41
N GLU A 21 -0.80 12.42 4.23
CA GLU A 21 -0.53 13.66 4.94
C GLU A 21 0.64 13.51 5.92
N PRO A 22 1.43 14.57 6.16
CA PRO A 22 2.48 14.56 7.16
C PRO A 22 1.88 14.32 8.55
N GLY A 23 2.03 13.09 9.05
CA GLY A 23 1.44 12.63 10.32
C GLY A 23 0.59 11.36 10.19
N GLN A 24 0.20 10.97 8.97
CA GLN A 24 -0.52 9.71 8.74
C GLN A 24 0.44 8.52 8.75
N HIS A 25 0.14 7.53 9.58
CA HIS A 25 0.93 6.31 9.68
C HIS A 25 0.48 5.27 8.65
N LEU A 26 1.43 4.51 8.09
CA LEU A 26 1.14 3.40 7.17
C LEU A 26 0.18 2.38 7.80
N ARG A 27 0.28 2.13 9.12
CA ARG A 27 -0.65 1.30 9.88
C ARG A 27 -2.11 1.74 9.74
N GLN A 28 -2.37 3.04 9.80
CA GLN A 28 -3.74 3.57 9.75
C GLN A 28 -4.31 3.43 8.34
N ILE A 29 -3.50 3.75 7.33
CA ILE A 29 -3.87 3.58 5.92
C ILE A 29 -4.15 2.10 5.63
N ALA A 30 -3.24 1.21 6.05
CA ALA A 30 -3.43 -0.23 5.90
C ALA A 30 -4.73 -0.72 6.58
N ALA A 31 -5.02 -0.24 7.79
CA ALA A 31 -6.24 -0.59 8.51
C ALA A 31 -7.52 -0.08 7.81
N ASP A 32 -7.49 1.12 7.23
CA ASP A 32 -8.60 1.71 6.46
C ASP A 32 -8.95 0.84 5.23
N PHE A 33 -7.92 0.34 4.54
CA PHE A 33 -8.08 -0.58 3.41
C PHE A 33 -8.28 -2.06 3.80
N GLY A 34 -8.32 -2.38 5.10
CA GLY A 34 -8.50 -3.75 5.60
C GLY A 34 -7.30 -4.68 5.34
N ILE A 35 -6.11 -4.12 5.18
CA ILE A 35 -4.87 -4.87 4.95
C ILE A 35 -3.88 -4.74 6.12
N SER A 36 -2.89 -5.63 6.16
CA SER A 36 -1.79 -5.53 7.12
C SER A 36 -0.77 -4.47 6.69
N GLU A 37 -0.20 -3.73 7.66
CA GLU A 37 0.88 -2.77 7.39
C GLU A 37 2.05 -3.41 6.61
N SER A 38 2.43 -4.64 6.97
CA SER A 38 3.50 -5.38 6.28
C SER A 38 3.18 -5.63 4.80
N CYS A 39 1.91 -5.81 4.43
CA CYS A 39 1.49 -5.91 3.02
C CYS A 39 1.70 -4.57 2.30
N LEU A 40 1.29 -3.46 2.92
CA LEU A 40 1.46 -2.13 2.37
C LEU A 40 2.94 -1.77 2.19
N THR A 41 3.78 -2.04 3.19
CA THR A 41 5.23 -1.80 3.11
C THR A 41 5.88 -2.60 1.97
N ASN A 42 5.46 -3.86 1.77
CA ASN A 42 5.95 -4.66 0.65
C ASN A 42 5.53 -4.08 -0.71
N TRP A 43 4.30 -3.58 -0.84
CA TRP A 43 3.85 -2.95 -2.08
C TRP A 43 4.56 -1.63 -2.35
N LEU A 44 4.79 -0.82 -1.32
CA LEU A 44 5.58 0.42 -1.45
C LEU A 44 6.99 0.14 -1.93
N ARG A 45 7.66 -0.87 -1.34
CA ARG A 45 9.01 -1.28 -1.76
C ARG A 45 9.03 -1.79 -3.20
N LYS A 46 8.02 -2.56 -3.61
CA LYS A 46 7.92 -3.05 -4.99
C LYS A 46 7.68 -1.91 -5.97
N ALA A 47 6.80 -0.97 -5.64
CA ALA A 47 6.54 0.21 -6.45
C ALA A 47 7.75 1.16 -6.54
N ASP A 48 8.61 1.19 -5.52
CA ASP A 48 9.87 1.94 -5.55
C ASP A 48 10.86 1.34 -6.56
N VAL A 49 10.95 0.00 -6.60
CA VAL A 49 11.79 -0.74 -7.56
C VAL A 49 11.27 -0.66 -9.00
N GLU A 50 9.95 -0.58 -9.20
CA GLU A 50 9.36 -0.46 -10.55
C GLU A 50 9.45 0.97 -11.13
N ASP A 51 9.65 1.99 -10.28
CA ASP A 51 9.71 3.42 -10.67
C ASP A 51 11.16 3.91 -10.92
N GLY A 52 12.17 3.14 -10.52
CA GLY A 52 13.60 3.44 -10.69
C GLY A 52 14.29 2.57 -11.74
#